data_AF-A0AAD1S892-F1
#
_entry.id   AF-A0AAD1S892-F1
#
_cell.length_a   1.000
_cell.length_b   1.000
_cell.length_c   1.000
_cell.angle_alpha   90.00
_cell.angle_beta   90.00
_cell.angle_gamma   90.00
#
_symmetry.space_group_name_H-M   'P 1'
#
loop_
_entity.id
_entity.type
_entity.pdbx_description
1 polymer ?
#
loop_
_entity_poly.entity_id
_entity_poly.type
_entity_poly.pdbx_seq_one_letter_code
_entity_poly.pdbx_strand_id
1 'polypeptide(L)'
;MEFYMKEGEPYLRTAHGLLICLWDGTVHYILYLLMLAAIARGRSYKAVGLFWLGSLVMSMLVFLPGNVVGKYGNEIRPAFLLNIPYLFLPFWAAIRIFRASHVLPKTPVEKVEISQKERILQRPQDLAMIVYLLAAIIFTIFRGMLALDCPSDACFTYIYQYEPYLRDPVAYPKVQMLVSMFYIVPLQCLCIYALLVPGCSWMLDWTLIYAGAIAQAQFAHVGSSLYHRTPYTYRVPQDSWWVFIISNILYTLGPQLLAYRCLRKPAYFLRITSHSPEDGKKNN
;
A
#
# COMPACT_ATOMS: atom_id res chain seq x y z
N MET A 1 -24.81 11.19 15.29
CA MET A 1 -23.38 10.83 15.12
C MET A 1 -22.74 10.42 16.44
N GLU A 2 -22.84 11.22 17.50
CA GLU A 2 -22.22 10.90 18.80
C GLU A 2 -22.74 9.61 19.44
N PHE A 3 -24.05 9.33 19.33
CA PHE A 3 -24.65 8.06 19.74
C PHE A 3 -24.06 6.86 18.97
N TYR A 4 -23.89 6.95 17.65
CA TYR A 4 -23.30 5.85 16.85
C TYR A 4 -21.83 5.62 17.17
N MET A 5 -21.05 6.69 17.36
CA MET A 5 -19.65 6.59 17.76
C MET A 5 -19.46 6.15 19.22
N LYS A 6 -20.49 6.26 20.06
CA LYS A 6 -20.43 5.79 21.44
C LYS A 6 -20.98 4.37 21.56
N GLU A 7 -22.09 4.09 20.88
CA GLU A 7 -22.89 2.88 21.05
C GLU A 7 -22.80 1.87 19.89
N GLY A 8 -22.32 2.28 18.72
CA GLY A 8 -22.15 1.41 17.55
C GLY A 8 -20.69 1.03 17.36
N GLU A 9 -19.85 2.02 17.06
CA GLU A 9 -18.46 1.81 16.64
C GLU A 9 -17.49 2.72 17.45
N PRO A 10 -17.17 2.36 18.70
CA PRO A 10 -16.33 3.18 19.59
C PRO A 10 -14.92 3.43 19.06
N TYR A 11 -14.41 2.51 18.24
CA TYR A 11 -13.12 2.62 17.57
C TYR A 11 -13.02 3.79 16.57
N LEU A 12 -14.13 4.28 16.02
CA LEU A 12 -14.13 5.47 15.14
C LEU A 12 -13.79 6.76 15.88
N ARG A 13 -13.85 6.76 17.22
CA ARG A 13 -13.41 7.89 18.04
C ARG A 13 -11.90 8.00 18.13
N THR A 14 -11.15 6.94 17.83
CA THR A 14 -9.68 6.98 17.82
C THR A 14 -9.17 7.92 16.73
N ALA A 15 -7.91 8.36 16.84
CA ALA A 15 -7.27 9.10 15.76
C ALA A 15 -7.23 8.25 14.48
N HIS A 16 -6.88 6.97 14.59
CA HIS A 16 -6.81 6.06 13.45
C HIS A 16 -8.15 5.88 12.74
N GLY A 17 -9.22 5.63 13.50
CA GLY A 17 -10.57 5.51 12.94
C GLY A 17 -11.02 6.77 12.21
N LEU A 18 -10.77 7.96 12.77
CA LEU A 18 -11.07 9.23 12.10
C LEU A 18 -10.28 9.38 10.79
N LEU A 19 -8.98 9.08 10.82
CA LEU A 19 -8.09 9.25 9.67
C LEU A 19 -8.45 8.26 8.54
N ILE A 20 -8.86 7.04 8.86
CA ILE A 20 -9.42 6.10 7.87
C ILE A 20 -10.72 6.65 7.28
N CYS A 21 -11.67 7.11 8.09
CA CYS A 21 -12.91 7.69 7.57
C CYS A 21 -12.64 8.92 6.67
N LEU A 22 -11.64 9.73 7.02
CA LEU A 22 -11.23 10.86 6.18
C LEU A 22 -10.66 10.38 4.85
N TRP A 23 -9.81 9.36 4.86
CA TRP A 23 -9.26 8.77 3.65
C TRP A 23 -10.35 8.18 2.75
N ASP A 24 -11.27 7.42 3.32
CA ASP A 24 -12.37 6.79 2.59
C ASP A 24 -13.33 7.86 2.02
N GLY A 25 -13.65 8.89 2.81
CA GLY A 25 -14.53 9.99 2.40
C GLY A 25 -13.92 10.95 1.38
N THR A 26 -12.59 10.97 1.23
CA THR A 26 -11.89 11.89 0.32
C THR A 26 -11.17 11.16 -0.80
N VAL A 27 -10.12 10.41 -0.50
CA VAL A 27 -9.27 9.75 -1.48
C VAL A 27 -10.02 8.64 -2.19
N HIS A 28 -10.68 7.73 -1.47
CA HIS A 28 -11.48 6.69 -2.14
C HIS A 28 -12.63 7.29 -2.93
N TYR A 29 -13.30 8.32 -2.39
CA TYR A 29 -14.34 9.04 -3.12
C TYR A 29 -13.84 9.60 -4.46
N ILE A 30 -12.68 10.26 -4.47
CA ILE A 30 -12.04 10.74 -5.71
C ILE A 30 -11.70 9.58 -6.65
N LEU A 31 -11.16 8.48 -6.13
CA LEU A 31 -10.84 7.29 -6.94
C LEU A 31 -12.10 6.68 -7.57
N TYR A 32 -13.24 6.66 -6.86
CA TYR A 32 -14.53 6.24 -7.43
C TYR A 32 -14.95 7.14 -8.59
N LEU A 33 -14.87 8.46 -8.42
CA LEU A 33 -15.18 9.42 -9.50
C LEU A 33 -14.27 9.23 -10.72
N LEU A 34 -12.97 8.99 -10.50
CA LEU A 34 -12.02 8.72 -11.58
C LEU A 34 -12.33 7.41 -12.32
N MET A 35 -12.70 6.35 -11.59
CA MET A 35 -13.13 5.09 -12.20
C MET A 35 -14.42 5.26 -13.00
N LEU A 36 -15.42 5.94 -12.46
CA LEU A 36 -16.67 6.26 -13.18
C LEU A 36 -16.42 7.08 -14.44
N ALA A 37 -15.57 8.11 -14.35
CA ALA A 37 -15.20 8.92 -15.50
C ALA A 37 -14.45 8.11 -16.57
N ALA A 38 -13.60 7.16 -16.18
CA ALA A 38 -12.92 6.27 -17.11
C ALA A 38 -13.93 5.32 -17.81
N ILE A 39 -14.87 4.74 -17.07
CA ILE A 39 -15.95 3.90 -17.62
C ILE A 39 -16.80 4.70 -18.61
N ALA A 40 -17.25 5.90 -18.24
CA ALA A 40 -18.06 6.76 -19.11
C ALA A 40 -17.33 7.16 -20.41
N ARG A 41 -15.99 7.22 -20.38
CA ARG A 41 -15.15 7.53 -21.54
C ARG A 41 -14.66 6.29 -22.31
N GLY A 42 -15.11 5.09 -21.93
CA GLY A 42 -14.64 3.83 -22.53
C GLY A 42 -13.13 3.58 -22.33
N ARG A 43 -12.51 4.18 -21.32
CA ARG A 43 -11.08 4.01 -21.00
C ARG A 43 -10.90 2.96 -19.90
N SER A 44 -9.73 2.34 -19.86
CA SER A 44 -9.39 1.41 -18.78
C SER A 44 -9.30 2.14 -17.44
N TYR A 45 -10.02 1.65 -16.44
CA TYR A 45 -9.95 2.10 -15.05
C TYR A 45 -9.01 1.25 -14.19
N LYS A 46 -8.34 0.24 -14.79
CA LYS A 46 -7.58 -0.78 -14.06
C LYS A 46 -6.53 -0.18 -13.14
N ALA A 47 -5.77 0.81 -13.61
CA ALA A 47 -4.71 1.41 -12.80
C ALA A 47 -5.24 2.08 -11.53
N VAL A 48 -6.31 2.87 -11.67
CA VAL A 48 -7.00 3.54 -10.56
C VAL A 48 -7.64 2.50 -9.63
N GLY A 49 -8.27 1.47 -10.20
CA GLY A 49 -8.90 0.39 -9.45
C GLY A 49 -7.91 -0.44 -8.62
N LEU A 50 -6.71 -0.73 -9.16
CA LEU A 50 -5.67 -1.45 -8.42
C LEU A 50 -5.09 -0.62 -7.26
N PHE A 51 -4.91 0.69 -7.47
CA PHE A 51 -4.51 1.59 -6.39
C PHE A 51 -5.57 1.65 -5.29
N TRP A 52 -6.84 1.83 -5.68
CA TRP A 52 -7.97 1.80 -4.74
C TRP A 52 -8.02 0.46 -3.98
N LEU A 53 -7.85 -0.66 -4.69
CA LEU A 53 -7.89 -1.99 -4.09
C LEU A 53 -6.80 -2.17 -3.03
N GLY A 54 -5.55 -1.81 -3.34
CA GLY A 54 -4.45 -1.92 -2.38
C GLY A 54 -4.66 -1.04 -1.15
N SER A 55 -5.15 0.18 -1.38
CA SER A 55 -5.49 1.12 -0.30
C SER A 55 -6.59 0.58 0.63
N LEU A 56 -7.64 0.00 0.05
CA LEU A 56 -8.77 -0.54 0.81
C LEU A 56 -8.39 -1.82 1.57
N VAL A 57 -7.67 -2.74 0.92
CA VAL A 57 -7.19 -3.98 1.55
C VAL A 57 -6.27 -3.67 2.72
N MET A 58 -5.35 -2.72 2.57
CA MET A 58 -4.45 -2.33 3.66
C MET A 58 -5.20 -1.74 4.84
N SER A 59 -6.19 -0.88 4.58
CA SER A 59 -7.06 -0.32 5.63
C SER A 59 -7.73 -1.44 6.43
N MET A 60 -8.27 -2.46 5.76
CA MET A 60 -8.93 -3.60 6.41
C MET A 60 -7.97 -4.49 7.21
N LEU A 61 -6.80 -4.79 6.64
CA LEU A 61 -5.77 -5.61 7.28
C LEU A 61 -5.23 -4.98 8.57
N VAL A 62 -5.28 -3.65 8.69
CA VAL A 62 -4.86 -2.94 9.91
C VAL A 62 -6.03 -2.71 10.86
N PHE A 63 -7.14 -2.19 10.34
CA PHE A 63 -8.25 -1.73 11.17
C PHE A 63 -9.00 -2.88 11.85
N LEU A 64 -9.31 -3.96 11.14
CA LEU A 64 -10.10 -5.05 11.71
C LEU A 64 -9.31 -5.83 12.77
N PRO A 65 -8.07 -6.30 12.52
CA PRO A 65 -7.29 -6.95 13.55
C PRO A 65 -6.91 -5.99 14.68
N GLY A 66 -6.68 -4.70 14.39
CA GLY A 66 -6.42 -3.69 15.42
C GLY A 66 -7.58 -3.51 16.40
N ASN A 67 -8.83 -3.56 15.91
CA ASN A 67 -10.02 -3.54 16.77
C ASN A 67 -10.12 -4.77 17.68
N VAL A 68 -9.69 -5.93 17.19
CA VAL A 68 -9.76 -7.20 17.94
C VAL A 68 -8.63 -7.32 18.97
N VAL A 69 -7.40 -6.93 18.61
CA VAL A 69 -6.21 -7.09 19.46
C VAL A 69 -5.99 -5.90 20.39
N GLY A 70 -6.47 -4.72 20.01
CA GLY A 70 -6.30 -3.49 20.79
C GLY A 70 -7.27 -3.35 21.95
N LYS A 71 -7.26 -2.16 22.55
CA LYS A 71 -8.09 -1.77 23.71
C LYS A 71 -9.58 -2.12 23.60
N TYR A 72 -10.12 -2.17 22.39
CA TYR A 72 -11.54 -2.43 22.12
C TYR A 72 -11.87 -3.92 21.92
N GLY A 73 -10.90 -4.83 22.03
CA GLY A 73 -11.11 -6.27 21.79
C GLY A 73 -12.16 -6.94 22.68
N ASN A 74 -12.36 -6.41 23.89
CA ASN A 74 -13.39 -6.89 24.83
C ASN A 74 -14.77 -6.26 24.61
N GLU A 75 -14.88 -5.25 23.73
CA GLU A 75 -16.09 -4.46 23.48
C GLU A 75 -16.51 -4.51 21.99
N ILE A 76 -16.29 -5.65 21.32
CA ILE A 76 -16.68 -5.81 19.92
C ILE A 76 -18.21 -5.81 19.83
N ARG A 77 -18.77 -4.68 19.40
CA ARG A 77 -20.21 -4.50 19.24
C ARG A 77 -20.71 -5.18 17.97
N PRO A 78 -22.00 -5.59 17.90
CA PRO A 78 -22.57 -6.21 16.69
C PRO A 78 -22.43 -5.36 15.41
N ALA A 79 -22.34 -4.03 15.54
CA ALA A 79 -22.07 -3.13 14.42
C ALA A 79 -20.75 -3.44 13.71
N PHE A 80 -19.78 -4.07 14.39
CA PHE A 80 -18.54 -4.55 13.78
C PHE A 80 -18.80 -5.55 12.63
N LEU A 81 -19.90 -6.30 12.68
CA LEU A 81 -20.31 -7.21 11.59
C LEU A 81 -20.65 -6.46 10.30
N LEU A 82 -20.93 -5.15 10.35
CA LEU A 82 -21.10 -4.33 9.15
C LEU A 82 -19.81 -4.22 8.32
N ASN A 83 -18.65 -4.55 8.90
CA ASN A 83 -17.40 -4.67 8.15
C ASN A 83 -17.31 -5.98 7.34
N ILE A 84 -18.20 -6.96 7.53
CA ILE A 84 -18.19 -8.22 6.79
C ILE A 84 -18.48 -8.02 5.29
N PRO A 85 -19.54 -7.28 4.87
CA PRO A 85 -19.70 -6.90 3.47
C PRO A 85 -18.47 -6.19 2.88
N TYR A 86 -17.82 -5.37 3.70
CA TYR A 86 -16.58 -4.70 3.35
C TYR A 86 -15.40 -5.67 3.16
N LEU A 87 -15.42 -6.90 3.68
CA LEU A 87 -14.41 -7.93 3.37
C LEU A 87 -14.66 -8.60 2.01
N PHE A 88 -15.92 -8.82 1.64
CA PHE A 88 -16.27 -9.52 0.39
C PHE A 88 -16.22 -8.63 -0.84
N LEU A 89 -16.59 -7.36 -0.71
CA LEU A 89 -16.65 -6.41 -1.82
C LEU A 89 -15.28 -6.16 -2.49
N PRO A 90 -14.17 -5.95 -1.75
CA PRO A 90 -12.84 -5.83 -2.33
C PRO A 90 -12.39 -7.11 -3.01
N PHE A 91 -12.74 -8.29 -2.48
CA PHE A 91 -12.40 -9.56 -3.10
C PHE A 91 -13.09 -9.73 -4.46
N TRP A 92 -14.40 -9.45 -4.51
CA TRP A 92 -15.15 -9.42 -5.76
C TRP A 92 -14.61 -8.35 -6.73
N ALA A 93 -14.35 -7.14 -6.23
CA ALA A 93 -13.82 -6.05 -7.04
C ALA A 93 -12.41 -6.38 -7.58
N ALA A 94 -11.56 -7.02 -6.78
CA ALA A 94 -10.25 -7.49 -7.20
C ALA A 94 -10.39 -8.46 -8.37
N ILE A 95 -11.21 -9.51 -8.24
CA ILE A 95 -11.46 -10.46 -9.32
C ILE A 95 -11.91 -9.73 -10.60
N ARG A 96 -12.82 -8.76 -10.47
CA ARG A 96 -13.31 -7.97 -11.62
C ARG A 96 -12.22 -7.11 -12.25
N ILE A 97 -11.39 -6.42 -11.46
CA ILE A 97 -10.31 -5.54 -11.93
C ILE A 97 -9.19 -6.36 -12.58
N PHE A 98 -8.84 -7.52 -12.04
CA PHE A 98 -7.85 -8.42 -12.62
C PHE A 98 -8.33 -9.10 -13.90
N ARG A 99 -9.64 -9.43 -13.98
CA ARG A 99 -10.26 -9.99 -15.20
C ARG A 99 -10.48 -8.94 -16.29
N ALA A 100 -10.60 -7.66 -15.93
CA ALA A 100 -10.67 -6.59 -16.92
C ALA A 100 -9.39 -6.64 -17.78
N SER A 101 -9.57 -6.86 -19.10
CA SER A 101 -8.49 -7.17 -20.02
C SER A 101 -7.30 -6.23 -19.85
N HIS A 102 -6.11 -6.83 -19.76
CA HIS A 102 -4.84 -6.13 -19.83
C HIS A 102 -4.80 -5.41 -21.19
N VAL A 103 -5.09 -4.11 -21.21
CA VAL A 103 -4.65 -3.27 -22.33
C VAL A 103 -3.15 -3.07 -22.09
N LEU A 104 -2.37 -4.14 -22.30
CA LEU A 104 -0.93 -4.04 -22.33
C LEU A 104 -0.63 -2.94 -23.34
N PRO A 105 0.15 -1.91 -22.97
CA PRO A 105 0.49 -0.87 -23.91
C PRO A 105 1.08 -1.55 -25.15
N LYS A 106 0.48 -1.30 -26.32
CA LYS A 106 0.91 -1.83 -27.62
C LYS A 106 2.32 -1.33 -27.89
N THR A 107 3.29 -2.03 -27.32
CA THR A 107 4.70 -1.68 -27.37
C THR A 107 5.31 -2.58 -28.43
N PRO A 108 6.00 -2.04 -29.45
CA PRO A 108 6.66 -2.85 -30.46
C PRO A 108 7.58 -3.88 -29.80
N VAL A 109 7.58 -5.12 -30.31
CA VAL A 109 8.40 -6.22 -29.77
C VAL A 109 9.88 -5.85 -29.76
N GLU A 110 10.35 -5.19 -30.82
CA GLU A 110 11.73 -4.66 -30.93
C GLU A 110 12.10 -3.74 -29.75
N LYS A 111 11.19 -2.86 -29.34
CA LYS A 111 11.41 -1.95 -28.20
C LYS A 111 11.46 -2.69 -26.87
N VAL A 112 10.70 -3.77 -26.72
CA VAL A 112 10.75 -4.65 -25.55
C VAL A 112 12.09 -5.37 -25.50
N GLU A 113 12.53 -5.97 -26.60
CA GLU A 113 13.82 -6.67 -26.68
C GLU A 113 15.02 -5.76 -26.38
N ILE A 114 15.03 -4.54 -26.94
CA ILE A 114 16.08 -3.56 -26.66
C ILE A 114 16.11 -3.25 -25.17
N SER A 115 14.96 -2.95 -24.57
CA SER A 115 14.89 -2.61 -23.14
C SER A 115 15.30 -3.78 -22.24
N GLN A 116 14.96 -5.01 -22.60
CA GLN A 116 15.34 -6.20 -21.82
C GLN A 116 16.83 -6.54 -21.88
N LYS A 117 17.52 -6.13 -22.96
CA LYS A 117 18.99 -6.28 -23.10
C LYS A 117 19.77 -5.25 -22.27
N GLU A 118 19.13 -4.19 -21.78
CA GLU A 118 19.78 -3.15 -20.98
C GLU A 118 20.29 -3.69 -19.64
N ARG A 119 21.59 -3.49 -19.38
CA ARG A 119 22.19 -3.78 -18.08
C ARG A 119 21.63 -2.83 -17.01
N ILE A 120 21.65 -3.23 -15.75
CA ILE A 120 21.12 -2.40 -14.65
C ILE A 120 21.83 -1.03 -14.54
N LEU A 121 23.13 -0.96 -14.88
CA LEU A 121 23.90 0.29 -14.90
C LEU A 121 23.43 1.27 -15.97
N GLN A 122 22.80 0.78 -17.04
CA GLN A 122 22.20 1.61 -18.08
C GLN A 122 20.79 2.10 -17.67
N ARG A 123 20.27 1.59 -16.54
CA ARG A 123 18.94 1.91 -15.99
C ARG A 123 19.09 2.55 -14.60
N PRO A 124 19.63 3.79 -14.50
CA PRO A 124 19.91 4.43 -13.22
C PRO A 124 18.66 4.64 -12.35
N GLN A 125 17.48 4.81 -12.98
CA GLN A 125 16.20 4.88 -12.27
C GLN A 125 15.87 3.57 -11.55
N ASP A 126 16.10 2.44 -12.20
CA ASP A 126 15.81 1.11 -11.64
C ASP A 126 16.82 0.78 -10.53
N LEU A 127 18.10 1.17 -10.71
CA LEU A 127 19.13 1.07 -9.67
C LEU A 127 18.78 1.89 -8.43
N ALA A 128 18.37 3.15 -8.60
CA ALA A 128 17.94 4.00 -7.50
C ALA A 128 16.72 3.40 -6.76
N MET A 129 15.79 2.79 -7.48
CA MET A 129 14.64 2.09 -6.89
C MET A 129 15.06 0.83 -6.12
N ILE A 130 16.04 0.07 -6.59
CA ILE A 130 16.58 -1.08 -5.83
C ILE A 130 17.21 -0.61 -4.52
N VAL A 131 18.05 0.43 -4.56
CA VAL A 131 18.66 1.00 -3.35
C VAL A 131 17.59 1.48 -2.37
N TYR A 132 16.58 2.20 -2.87
CA TYR A 132 15.43 2.60 -2.07
C TYR A 132 14.70 1.42 -1.45
N LEU A 133 14.38 0.37 -2.23
CA LEU A 133 13.65 -0.79 -1.75
C LEU A 133 14.44 -1.55 -0.68
N LEU A 134 15.77 -1.66 -0.82
CA LEU A 134 16.63 -2.25 0.21
C LEU A 134 16.60 -1.44 1.51
N ALA A 135 16.70 -0.11 1.42
CA ALA A 135 16.57 0.75 2.60
C ALA A 135 15.17 0.64 3.23
N ALA A 136 14.11 0.59 2.41
CA ALA A 136 12.74 0.42 2.87
C ALA A 136 12.52 -0.94 3.54
N ILE A 137 13.12 -2.02 3.04
CA ILE A 137 13.08 -3.36 3.67
C ILE A 137 13.71 -3.28 5.06
N ILE A 138 14.93 -2.74 5.17
CA ILE A 138 15.63 -2.61 6.45
C ILE A 138 14.78 -1.82 7.44
N PHE A 139 14.22 -0.70 7.00
CA PHE A 139 13.37 0.15 7.83
C PHE A 139 12.07 -0.55 8.26
N THR A 140 11.45 -1.30 7.36
CA THR A 140 10.21 -2.05 7.64
C THR A 140 10.47 -3.19 8.62
N ILE A 141 11.56 -3.94 8.46
CA ILE A 141 11.96 -4.99 9.40
C ILE A 141 12.27 -4.38 10.77
N PHE A 142 12.99 -3.25 10.82
CA PHE A 142 13.26 -2.55 12.07
C PHE A 142 11.95 -2.16 12.79
N ARG A 143 10.98 -1.56 12.10
CA ARG A 143 9.66 -1.26 12.68
C ARG A 143 8.86 -2.51 13.05
N GLY A 144 9.02 -3.61 12.32
CA GLY A 144 8.44 -4.90 12.68
C GLY A 144 9.01 -5.47 13.97
N MET A 145 10.33 -5.41 14.15
CA MET A 145 11.01 -5.81 15.40
C MET A 145 10.56 -4.95 16.58
N LEU A 146 10.35 -3.65 16.38
CA LEU A 146 9.76 -2.76 17.38
C LEU A 146 8.36 -3.21 17.81
N ALA A 147 7.52 -3.61 16.86
CA ALA A 147 6.17 -4.09 17.16
C ALA A 147 6.16 -5.44 17.90
N LEU A 148 7.22 -6.25 17.73
CA LEU A 148 7.49 -7.49 18.46
C LEU A 148 8.21 -7.25 19.80
N ASP A 149 8.29 -5.99 20.26
CA ASP A 149 8.88 -5.59 21.54
C ASP A 149 10.36 -6.01 21.69
N CYS A 150 11.16 -5.85 20.61
CA CYS A 150 12.60 -6.11 20.62
C CYS A 150 13.34 -5.34 21.73
N PRO A 151 14.16 -6.01 22.57
CA PRO A 151 14.78 -5.40 23.76
C PRO A 151 16.02 -4.56 23.46
N SER A 152 16.41 -4.36 22.20
CA SER A 152 17.62 -3.60 21.83
C SER A 152 17.52 -2.12 22.21
N ASP A 153 18.63 -1.53 22.65
CA ASP A 153 18.71 -0.09 22.99
C ASP A 153 18.30 0.83 21.84
N ALA A 154 18.63 0.47 20.60
CA ALA A 154 18.21 1.23 19.41
C ALA A 154 16.69 1.20 19.23
N CYS A 155 16.08 0.04 19.50
CA CYS A 155 14.64 -0.15 19.45
C CYS A 155 13.95 0.66 20.55
N PHE A 156 14.48 0.59 21.77
CA PHE A 156 14.00 1.37 22.91
C PHE A 156 14.09 2.88 22.63
N THR A 157 15.25 3.36 22.19
CA THR A 157 15.42 4.80 21.88
C THR A 157 14.42 5.26 20.82
N TYR A 158 14.24 4.48 19.75
CA TYR A 158 13.34 4.85 18.66
C TYR A 158 11.87 4.92 19.09
N ILE A 159 11.38 3.91 19.83
CA ILE A 159 9.97 3.84 20.22
C ILE A 159 9.58 4.90 21.26
N TYR A 160 10.53 5.41 22.05
CA TYR A 160 10.24 6.47 23.03
C TYR A 160 10.44 7.87 22.45
N GLN A 161 11.46 8.08 21.61
CA GLN A 161 11.79 9.41 21.10
C GLN A 161 11.11 9.75 19.77
N TYR A 162 10.95 8.77 18.87
CA TYR A 162 10.51 9.03 17.50
C TYR A 162 9.10 8.51 17.22
N GLU A 163 8.77 7.28 17.62
CA GLU A 163 7.46 6.67 17.33
C GLU A 163 6.75 6.08 18.55
N PRO A 164 6.41 6.92 19.54
CA PRO A 164 5.68 6.48 20.74
C PRO A 164 4.26 5.99 20.45
N TYR A 165 3.71 6.28 19.26
CA TYR A 165 2.40 5.77 18.85
C TYR A 165 2.36 4.23 18.78
N LEU A 166 3.49 3.57 18.51
CA LEU A 166 3.61 2.11 18.55
C LEU A 166 3.30 1.49 19.93
N ARG A 167 3.34 2.30 21.00
CA ARG A 167 3.00 1.87 22.37
C ARG A 167 1.53 2.13 22.73
N ASP A 168 0.76 2.73 21.83
CA ASP A 168 -0.65 3.03 22.08
C ASP A 168 -1.47 1.72 22.21
N PRO A 169 -2.30 1.55 23.27
CA PRO A 169 -3.12 0.37 23.46
C PRO A 169 -4.16 0.13 22.35
N VAL A 170 -4.41 1.07 21.43
CA VAL A 170 -5.29 0.84 20.26
C VAL A 170 -4.74 -0.19 19.26
N ALA A 171 -3.45 -0.55 19.35
CA ALA A 171 -2.78 -1.60 18.58
C ALA A 171 -2.70 -1.44 17.04
N TYR A 172 -3.45 -0.53 16.40
CA TYR A 172 -3.34 -0.28 14.95
C TYR A 172 -1.90 -0.07 14.45
N PRO A 173 -1.05 0.77 15.08
CA PRO A 173 0.32 0.97 14.59
C PRO A 173 1.15 -0.31 14.71
N LYS A 174 0.97 -1.10 15.78
CA LYS A 174 1.65 -2.41 15.91
C LYS A 174 1.20 -3.36 14.80
N VAL A 175 -0.10 -3.52 14.58
CA VAL A 175 -0.66 -4.37 13.51
C VAL A 175 -0.13 -3.92 12.15
N GLN A 176 -0.10 -2.62 11.87
CA GLN A 176 0.44 -2.08 10.62
C GLN A 176 1.91 -2.44 10.40
N MET A 177 2.76 -2.35 11.43
CA MET A 177 4.16 -2.74 11.30
C MET A 177 4.32 -4.24 11.06
N LEU A 178 3.52 -5.08 11.72
CA LEU A 178 3.54 -6.53 11.50
C LEU A 178 3.04 -6.90 10.10
N VAL A 179 1.93 -6.32 9.64
CA VAL A 179 1.43 -6.52 8.28
C VAL A 179 2.48 -6.08 7.26
N SER A 180 3.16 -4.96 7.51
CA SER A 180 4.24 -4.50 6.64
C SER A 180 5.43 -5.47 6.64
N MET A 181 5.86 -5.93 7.81
CA MET A 181 6.97 -6.88 7.95
C MET A 181 6.66 -8.22 7.25
N PHE A 182 5.45 -8.76 7.40
CA PHE A 182 5.12 -10.09 6.88
C PHE A 182 4.64 -10.10 5.42
N TYR A 183 4.00 -9.04 4.93
CA TYR A 183 3.44 -9.01 3.57
C TYR A 183 4.12 -8.01 2.64
N ILE A 184 4.48 -6.83 3.14
CA ILE A 184 5.11 -5.80 2.32
C ILE A 184 6.59 -6.11 2.05
N VAL A 185 7.34 -6.63 3.04
CA VAL A 185 8.76 -6.99 2.82
C VAL A 185 8.92 -8.06 1.73
N PRO A 186 8.17 -9.18 1.73
CA PRO A 186 8.22 -10.12 0.60
C PRO A 186 7.87 -9.48 -0.74
N LEU A 187 6.88 -8.59 -0.77
CA LEU A 187 6.52 -7.85 -1.98
C LEU A 187 7.64 -6.92 -2.45
N GLN A 188 8.34 -6.24 -1.55
CA GLN A 188 9.50 -5.42 -1.87
C GLN A 188 10.64 -6.27 -2.45
N CYS A 189 10.90 -7.46 -1.90
CA CYS A 189 11.86 -8.41 -2.46
C CYS A 189 11.47 -8.86 -3.88
N LEU A 190 10.18 -9.14 -4.11
CA LEU A 190 9.66 -9.45 -5.44
C LEU A 190 9.82 -8.27 -6.40
N CYS A 191 9.59 -7.03 -5.96
CA CYS A 191 9.83 -5.85 -6.78
C CYS A 191 11.32 -5.69 -7.15
N ILE A 192 12.25 -5.95 -6.21
CA ILE A 192 13.69 -5.97 -6.51
C ILE A 192 14.00 -7.04 -7.57
N TYR A 193 13.47 -8.25 -7.38
CA TYR A 193 13.62 -9.33 -8.36
C TYR A 193 13.13 -8.91 -9.75
N ALA A 194 11.96 -8.29 -9.83
CA ALA A 194 11.38 -7.86 -11.10
C ALA A 194 12.10 -6.67 -11.75
N LEU A 195 12.86 -5.86 -11.00
CA LEU A 195 13.75 -4.83 -11.55
C LEU A 195 15.04 -5.44 -12.14
N LEU A 196 15.46 -6.59 -11.62
CA LEU A 196 16.66 -7.32 -12.05
C LEU A 196 16.37 -8.29 -13.21
N VAL A 197 15.18 -8.91 -13.21
CA VAL A 197 14.79 -9.94 -14.17
C VAL A 197 13.71 -9.41 -15.13
N PRO A 198 13.98 -9.37 -16.45
CA PRO A 198 13.02 -8.88 -17.44
C PRO A 198 11.79 -9.80 -17.57
N GLY A 199 10.70 -9.27 -18.12
CA GLY A 199 9.49 -10.06 -18.43
C GLY A 199 8.53 -10.29 -17.26
N CYS A 200 8.75 -9.62 -16.13
CA CYS A 200 7.88 -9.67 -14.95
C CYS A 200 6.61 -8.80 -15.12
N SER A 201 5.69 -9.20 -16.01
CA SER A 201 4.51 -8.38 -16.36
C SER A 201 3.55 -8.13 -15.20
N TRP A 202 3.52 -9.03 -14.21
CA TRP A 202 2.75 -8.90 -12.99
C TRP A 202 3.16 -7.67 -12.16
N MET A 203 4.41 -7.20 -12.28
CA MET A 203 4.91 -6.04 -11.55
C MET A 203 4.12 -4.76 -11.87
N LEU A 204 3.61 -4.63 -13.11
CA LEU A 204 2.82 -3.48 -13.52
C LEU A 204 1.55 -3.32 -12.69
N ASP A 205 0.91 -4.44 -12.33
CA ASP A 205 -0.32 -4.43 -11.54
C ASP A 205 -0.01 -4.36 -10.04
N TRP A 206 0.96 -5.15 -9.57
CA TRP A 206 1.29 -5.24 -8.14
C TRP A 206 1.89 -3.96 -7.56
N THR A 207 2.64 -3.20 -8.36
CA THR A 207 3.19 -1.91 -7.90
C THR A 207 2.10 -0.87 -7.63
N LEU A 208 0.97 -0.93 -8.34
CA LEU A 208 -0.19 -0.05 -8.08
C LEU A 208 -0.90 -0.42 -6.79
N ILE A 209 -1.11 -1.71 -6.54
CA ILE A 209 -1.65 -2.21 -5.27
C ILE A 209 -0.73 -1.80 -4.12
N TYR A 210 0.57 -2.01 -4.28
CA TYR A 210 1.58 -1.63 -3.30
C TYR A 210 1.57 -0.12 -2.99
N ALA A 211 1.52 0.71 -4.04
CA ALA A 211 1.44 2.16 -3.91
C ALA A 211 0.17 2.61 -3.15
N GLY A 212 -0.98 2.02 -3.46
CA GLY A 212 -2.23 2.30 -2.76
C GLY A 212 -2.20 1.89 -1.29
N ALA A 213 -1.67 0.69 -1.01
CA ALA A 213 -1.54 0.17 0.34
C ALA A 213 -0.67 1.08 1.22
N ILE A 214 0.53 1.43 0.75
CA ILE A 214 1.43 2.30 1.52
C ILE A 214 0.86 3.70 1.68
N ALA A 215 0.22 4.28 0.65
CA ALA A 215 -0.37 5.61 0.76
C ALA A 215 -1.40 5.70 1.89
N GLN A 216 -2.32 4.72 1.97
CA GLN A 216 -3.33 4.68 3.02
C GLN A 216 -2.71 4.41 4.39
N ALA A 217 -1.83 3.41 4.49
CA ALA A 217 -1.21 3.04 5.75
C ALA A 217 -0.39 4.19 6.34
N GLN A 218 0.37 4.90 5.51
CA GLN A 218 1.21 6.00 5.98
C GLN A 218 0.38 7.24 6.30
N PHE A 219 -0.68 7.53 5.54
CA PHE A 219 -1.61 8.61 5.90
C PHE A 219 -2.24 8.37 7.28
N ALA A 220 -2.75 7.16 7.52
CA ALA A 220 -3.36 6.81 8.80
C ALA A 220 -2.34 6.81 9.94
N HIS A 221 -1.13 6.28 9.73
CA HIS A 221 -0.07 6.21 10.74
C HIS A 221 0.50 7.58 11.11
N VAL A 222 0.89 8.39 10.11
CA VAL A 222 1.43 9.74 10.33
C VAL A 222 0.36 10.64 10.94
N GLY A 223 -0.87 10.59 10.39
CA GLY A 223 -2.00 11.33 10.92
C GLY A 223 -2.27 10.98 12.38
N SER A 224 -2.39 9.70 12.71
CA SER A 224 -2.67 9.26 14.08
C SER A 224 -1.54 9.57 15.05
N SER A 225 -0.28 9.47 14.61
CA SER A 225 0.90 9.78 15.41
C SER A 225 0.98 11.25 15.85
N LEU A 226 0.35 12.17 15.09
CA LEU A 226 0.38 13.61 15.35
C LEU A 226 -0.94 14.16 15.90
N TYR A 227 -2.06 13.49 15.63
CA TYR A 227 -3.39 14.02 15.90
C TYR A 227 -3.73 14.06 17.40
N HIS A 228 -4.45 15.11 17.82
CA HIS A 228 -4.73 15.38 19.23
C HIS A 228 -5.59 14.32 19.94
N ARG A 229 -6.32 13.47 19.21
CA ARG A 229 -7.07 12.34 19.79
C ARG A 229 -6.17 11.21 20.27
N THR A 230 -4.92 11.19 19.83
CA THR A 230 -3.89 10.29 20.37
C THR A 230 -3.38 10.88 21.70
N PRO A 231 -3.34 10.10 22.79
CA PRO A 231 -2.85 10.59 24.08
C PRO A 231 -1.46 11.20 23.96
N TYR A 232 -1.20 12.27 24.72
CA TYR A 232 0.06 13.03 24.62
C TYR A 232 1.31 12.16 24.76
N THR A 233 1.27 11.15 25.64
CA THR A 233 2.37 10.19 25.88
C THR A 233 2.70 9.30 24.69
N TYR A 234 1.78 9.16 23.74
CA TYR A 234 1.92 8.35 22.52
C TYR A 234 2.05 9.19 21.26
N ARG A 235 1.98 10.52 21.36
CA ARG A 235 2.21 11.43 20.23
C ARG A 235 3.69 11.65 20.00
N VAL A 236 4.06 11.88 18.75
CA VAL A 236 5.46 12.19 18.40
C VAL A 236 5.86 13.49 19.09
N PRO A 237 6.99 13.52 19.82
CA PRO A 237 7.52 14.73 20.44
C PRO A 237 7.89 15.77 19.39
N GLN A 238 7.71 17.07 19.71
CA GLN A 238 7.98 18.16 18.76
C GLN A 238 9.43 18.15 18.26
N ASP A 239 10.39 17.81 19.12
CA ASP A 239 11.81 17.75 18.76
C ASP A 239 12.12 16.72 17.67
N SER A 240 11.29 15.67 17.55
CA SER A 240 11.47 14.59 16.58
C SER A 240 10.50 14.65 15.40
N TRP A 241 9.63 15.66 15.32
CA TRP A 241 8.61 15.79 14.28
C TRP A 241 9.19 15.74 12.87
N TRP A 242 10.24 16.52 12.61
CA TRP A 242 10.79 16.60 11.25
C TRP A 242 11.40 15.28 10.79
N VAL A 243 12.14 14.60 11.68
CA VAL A 243 12.73 13.29 11.36
C VAL A 243 11.62 12.26 11.10
N PHE A 244 10.59 12.25 11.94
CA PHE A 244 9.43 11.38 11.77
C PHE A 244 8.69 11.67 10.45
N ILE A 245 8.35 12.93 10.17
CA ILE A 245 7.61 13.30 8.97
C ILE A 245 8.42 12.98 7.71
N ILE A 246 9.69 13.38 7.66
CA ILE A 246 10.56 13.17 6.48
C ILE A 246 10.74 11.68 6.21
N SER A 247 11.01 10.86 7.25
CA SER A 247 11.19 9.42 7.06
C SER A 247 9.92 8.73 6.55
N ASN A 248 8.74 9.08 7.08
CA ASN A 248 7.47 8.50 6.63
C ASN A 248 7.06 9.01 5.24
N ILE A 249 7.31 10.28 4.89
CA ILE A 249 7.10 10.81 3.54
C ILE A 249 8.01 10.07 2.55
N LEU A 250 9.30 9.93 2.86
CA LEU A 250 10.23 9.21 2.00
C LEU A 250 9.80 7.76 1.79
N TYR A 251 9.37 7.08 2.86
CA TYR A 251 8.82 5.73 2.81
C TYR A 251 7.54 5.62 1.97
N THR A 252 6.72 6.68 1.95
CA THR A 252 5.49 6.75 1.14
C THR A 252 5.79 7.01 -0.34
N LEU A 253 6.78 7.86 -0.63
CA LEU A 253 7.07 8.33 -1.99
C LEU A 253 7.62 7.21 -2.89
N GLY A 254 8.48 6.33 -2.38
CA GLY A 254 9.13 5.34 -3.23
C GLY A 254 8.17 4.38 -3.95
N PRO A 255 7.16 3.79 -3.29
CA PRO A 255 6.13 3.00 -3.96
C PRO A 255 5.38 3.77 -5.05
N GLN A 256 5.10 5.06 -4.84
CA GLN A 256 4.45 5.91 -5.85
C GLN A 256 5.35 6.11 -7.07
N LEU A 257 6.64 6.39 -6.84
CA LEU A 257 7.63 6.55 -7.90
C LEU A 257 7.83 5.25 -8.68
N LEU A 258 7.86 4.11 -7.98
CA LEU A 258 7.98 2.78 -8.59
C LEU A 258 6.77 2.48 -9.49
N ALA A 259 5.55 2.70 -9.00
CA ALA A 259 4.34 2.55 -9.80
C ALA A 259 4.35 3.49 -11.03
N TYR A 260 4.76 4.75 -10.84
CA TYR A 260 4.90 5.72 -11.93
C TYR A 260 5.93 5.27 -12.99
N ARG A 261 7.07 4.72 -12.57
CA ARG A 261 8.09 4.15 -13.46
C ARG A 261 7.58 2.95 -14.25
N CYS A 262 6.81 2.07 -13.60
CA CYS A 262 6.18 0.91 -14.26
C CYS A 262 5.15 1.37 -15.30
N LEU A 263 4.34 2.38 -15.00
CA LEU A 263 3.35 2.94 -15.93
C LEU A 263 3.99 3.68 -17.11
N ARG A 264 5.04 4.49 -16.86
CA ARG A 264 5.65 5.34 -17.89
C ARG A 264 6.53 4.56 -18.87
N LYS A 265 7.24 3.53 -18.39
CA LYS A 265 8.19 2.74 -19.18
C LYS A 265 7.98 1.23 -18.93
N PRO A 266 6.85 0.65 -19.37
CA PRO A 266 6.51 -0.74 -19.08
C PRO A 266 7.34 -1.77 -19.85
N ALA A 267 8.03 -1.36 -20.94
CA ALA A 267 8.68 -2.25 -21.91
C ALA A 267 9.55 -3.35 -21.29
N TYR A 268 10.39 -3.01 -20.30
CA TYR A 268 11.26 -3.96 -19.61
C TYR A 268 10.50 -5.13 -18.96
N PHE A 269 9.30 -4.85 -18.43
CA PHE A 269 8.49 -5.82 -17.68
C PHE A 269 7.56 -6.65 -18.57
N LEU A 270 7.33 -6.24 -19.82
CA LEU A 270 6.44 -6.97 -20.72
C LEU A 270 7.03 -8.32 -21.10
N ARG A 271 6.19 -9.35 -21.18
CA ARG A 271 6.58 -10.64 -21.76
C ARG A 271 6.65 -10.50 -23.27
N ILE A 272 7.70 -11.02 -23.89
CA ILE A 272 7.75 -11.19 -25.34
C ILE A 272 6.82 -12.36 -25.66
N THR A 273 5.61 -12.07 -26.12
CA THR A 273 4.76 -13.09 -26.73
C THR A 273 5.27 -13.32 -28.15
N SER A 274 5.85 -14.50 -28.39
CA SER A 274 6.13 -15.01 -29.73
C SER A 274 4.80 -15.28 -30.44
N HIS A 275 4.10 -14.24 -30.89
CA HIS A 275 3.08 -14.45 -31.91
C HIS A 275 3.83 -14.72 -33.21
N SER A 276 4.01 -16.01 -33.51
CA SER A 276 4.30 -16.47 -34.85
C SER A 276 3.23 -15.88 -35.80
N PRO A 277 3.57 -15.31 -36.96
CA PRO A 277 2.61 -14.74 -37.91
C PRO A 277 1.68 -15.78 -38.59
N GLU A 278 1.50 -16.98 -38.05
CA GLU A 278 0.84 -18.09 -38.76
C GLU A 278 -0.65 -18.31 -38.46
N ASP A 279 -1.24 -17.68 -37.43
CA ASP A 279 -2.68 -17.86 -37.14
C ASP A 279 -3.63 -17.02 -38.02
N GLY A 280 -3.11 -16.38 -39.07
CA GLY A 280 -3.91 -15.66 -40.08
C GLY A 280 -4.36 -16.51 -41.28
N LYS A 281 -3.98 -17.80 -41.35
CA LYS A 281 -4.37 -18.69 -42.46
C LYS A 281 -4.88 -20.03 -41.94
N LYS A 282 -6.06 -20.04 -41.35
CA LYS A 282 -6.98 -21.20 -41.35
C LYS A 282 -8.33 -20.74 -40.82
N ASN A 283 -9.17 -20.30 -41.74
CA ASN A 283 -10.61 -20.52 -41.77
C ASN A 283 -11.08 -19.99 -43.13
N ASN A 284 -10.90 -20.85 -44.14
CA ASN A 284 -11.69 -20.83 -45.37
C ASN A 284 -12.91 -21.72 -45.10
#